data_AF-A0A961S119-F1
#
_entry.id   AF-A0A961S119-F1
#
_cell.length_a   1.000
_cell.length_b   1.000
_cell.length_c   1.000
_cell.angle_alpha   90.00
_cell.angle_beta   90.00
_cell.angle_gamma   90.00
#
_symmetry.space_group_name_H-M   'P 1'
#
loop_
_entity.id
_entity.type
_entity.pdbx_description
1 polymer ?
#
loop_
_entity_poly.entity_id
_entity_poly.type
_entity_poly.pdbx_seq_one_letter_code
_entity_poly.pdbx_strand_id
1 'polypeptide(L)'
;MGALIAISKAIDAMTRLIGYNVRWLILLAVIVSAVNAIIRKAFDTSSNAWLELQWLLFGAVFLLAASYALQNNAHVRIDVVASRLSKRTRN
;
A
#
# COMPACT_ATOMS: atom_id res chain seq x y z
N MET A 1 13.03 28.22 -12.69
CA MET A 1 13.31 26.91 -12.05
C MET A 1 12.85 26.79 -10.59
N GLY A 2 13.04 27.80 -9.72
CA GLY A 2 12.77 27.66 -8.27
C GLY A 2 11.33 27.24 -7.89
N ALA A 3 10.32 27.81 -8.56
CA ALA A 3 8.92 27.46 -8.33
C ALA A 3 8.61 25.98 -8.63
N LEU A 4 9.15 25.42 -9.72
CA LEU A 4 8.96 24.02 -10.09
C LEU A 4 9.60 23.07 -9.06
N ILE A 5 10.78 23.43 -8.54
CA ILE A 5 11.46 22.66 -7.49
C ILE A 5 10.68 22.73 -6.17
N ALA A 6 10.13 23.90 -5.83
CA ALA A 6 9.29 24.06 -4.64
C ALA A 6 8.03 23.18 -4.71
N ILE A 7 7.37 23.14 -5.89
CA ILE A 7 6.21 22.28 -6.14
C ILE A 7 6.59 20.80 -5.99
N SER A 8 7.70 20.37 -6.59
CA SER A 8 8.18 18.99 -6.46
C SER A 8 8.42 18.60 -4.99
N LYS A 9 9.06 19.47 -4.21
CA LYS A 9 9.28 19.24 -2.77
C LYS A 9 7.96 19.16 -1.98
N ALA A 10 6.97 19.96 -2.35
CA ALA A 10 5.65 19.91 -1.73
C ALA A 10 4.94 18.58 -2.02
N ILE A 11 4.96 18.12 -3.28
CA ILE A 11 4.40 16.82 -3.67
C ILE A 11 5.11 15.68 -2.92
N ASP A 12 6.44 15.75 -2.82
CA ASP A 12 7.21 14.74 -2.08
C ASP A 12 6.83 14.69 -0.60
N ALA A 13 6.66 15.85 0.04
CA ALA A 13 6.26 15.95 1.43
C ALA A 13 4.84 15.41 1.65
N MET A 14 3.90 15.75 0.76
CA MET A 14 2.53 15.22 0.80
C MET A 14 2.52 13.69 0.65
N THR A 15 3.31 13.16 -0.29
CA THR A 15 3.43 11.72 -0.54
C THR A 15 3.96 10.99 0.70
N ARG A 16 4.98 11.55 1.38
CA ARG A 16 5.49 10.99 2.63
C ARG A 16 4.45 11.01 3.76
N LEU A 17 3.75 12.13 3.92
CA LEU A 17 2.74 12.28 4.96
C LEU A 17 1.61 11.26 4.76
N ILE A 18 1.07 11.16 3.56
CA ILE A 18 0.00 10.22 3.23
C ILE A 18 0.51 8.78 3.42
N GLY A 19 1.62 8.43 2.79
CA GLY A 19 2.18 7.08 2.85
C GLY A 19 2.50 6.61 4.28
N TYR A 20 3.02 7.50 5.13
CA TYR A 20 3.29 7.18 6.53
C TYR A 20 2.02 6.96 7.35
N ASN A 21 0.94 7.71 7.07
CA ASN A 21 -0.32 7.56 7.79
C ASN A 21 -1.14 6.35 7.32
N VAL A 22 -0.99 5.91 6.07
CA VAL A 22 -1.70 4.74 5.50
C VAL A 22 -1.45 3.45 6.29
N ARG A 23 -0.33 3.33 7.00
CA ARG A 23 -0.06 2.19 7.89
C ARG A 23 -1.15 1.94 8.93
N TRP A 24 -1.85 2.99 9.37
CA TRP A 24 -2.96 2.88 10.32
C TRP A 24 -4.20 2.24 9.68
N LEU A 25 -4.44 2.51 8.39
CA LEU A 25 -5.52 1.85 7.63
C LEU A 25 -5.25 0.35 7.48
N ILE A 26 -3.98 -0.05 7.31
CA ILE A 26 -3.58 -1.46 7.32
C ILE A 26 -3.88 -2.10 8.67
N LEU A 27 -3.47 -1.46 9.77
CA LEU A 27 -3.77 -1.97 11.11
C LEU A 27 -5.28 -2.14 11.33
N LEU A 28 -6.07 -1.15 10.92
CA LEU A 28 -7.53 -1.22 10.96
C LEU A 28 -8.06 -2.41 10.13
N ALA A 29 -7.58 -2.59 8.90
CA ALA A 29 -7.98 -3.71 8.04
C ALA A 29 -7.67 -5.07 8.68
N VAL A 30 -6.52 -5.21 9.33
CA VAL A 30 -6.15 -6.43 10.07
C VAL A 30 -7.09 -6.68 11.25
N ILE A 31 -7.41 -5.65 12.03
CA ILE A 31 -8.34 -5.77 13.16
C ILE A 31 -9.73 -6.19 12.67
N VAL A 32 -10.26 -5.52 11.64
CA VAL A 32 -11.54 -5.88 11.03
C VAL A 32 -11.52 -7.31 10.50
N SER A 33 -10.39 -7.76 9.94
CA SER A 33 -10.21 -9.14 9.47
C SER A 33 -10.22 -10.17 10.59
N ALA A 34 -9.50 -9.90 11.67
CA ALA A 34 -9.45 -10.79 12.83
C ALA A 34 -10.83 -10.88 13.51
N VAL A 35 -11.50 -9.74 13.73
CA VAL A 35 -12.84 -9.69 14.34
C VAL A 35 -13.85 -10.46 13.48
N ASN A 36 -13.87 -10.24 12.17
CA ASN A 36 -14.76 -10.97 11.26
C ASN A 36 -14.50 -12.48 11.32
N ALA A 37 -13.24 -12.90 11.36
CA ALA A 37 -12.87 -14.31 11.46
C ALA A 37 -13.32 -14.95 12.79
N ILE A 38 -13.16 -14.23 13.91
CA ILE A 38 -13.61 -14.68 15.24
C ILE A 38 -15.13 -14.82 15.26
N ILE A 39 -15.87 -13.80 14.79
CA ILE A 39 -17.33 -13.83 14.76
C ILE A 39 -17.82 -15.02 13.94
N ARG A 40 -17.25 -15.21 12.75
CA ARG A 40 -17.63 -16.30 11.87
C ARG A 40 -17.31 -17.67 12.47
N LYS A 41 -16.24 -17.80 13.26
CA LYS A 41 -15.87 -19.08 13.87
C LYS A 41 -16.63 -19.38 15.17
N ALA A 42 -16.90 -18.37 15.98
CA ALA A 42 -17.52 -18.54 17.30
C ALA A 42 -19.06 -18.53 17.24
N PHE A 43 -19.63 -17.74 16.34
CA PHE A 43 -21.08 -17.50 16.26
C PHE A 43 -21.71 -17.97 14.95
N ASP A 44 -20.91 -18.52 14.02
CA ASP A 44 -21.33 -18.98 12.68
C ASP A 44 -22.16 -17.94 11.88
N THR A 45 -21.99 -16.66 12.23
CA THR A 45 -22.67 -15.54 11.61
C THR A 45 -21.65 -14.67 10.89
N SER A 46 -22.00 -14.21 9.69
CA SER A 46 -21.17 -13.33 8.88
C SER A 46 -22.08 -12.48 8.00
N SER A 47 -21.77 -11.19 7.89
CA SER A 47 -22.44 -10.29 6.95
C SER A 47 -21.49 -9.92 5.81
N ASN A 48 -22.03 -9.78 4.59
CA ASN A 48 -21.25 -9.39 3.42
C ASN A 48 -20.57 -8.03 3.61
N ALA A 49 -21.17 -7.13 4.41
CA ALA A 49 -20.64 -5.81 4.71
C ALA A 49 -19.24 -5.86 5.34
N TRP A 50 -18.95 -6.86 6.19
CA TRP A 50 -17.62 -7.03 6.77
C TRP A 50 -16.57 -7.38 5.73
N LEU A 51 -16.96 -8.16 4.72
CA LEU A 51 -16.11 -8.60 3.62
C LEU A 51 -15.85 -7.46 2.64
N GLU A 52 -16.89 -6.70 2.29
CA GLU A 52 -16.77 -5.49 1.46
C GLU A 52 -15.89 -4.43 2.12
N LEU A 53 -16.06 -4.19 3.43
CA LEU A 53 -15.25 -3.24 4.17
C LEU A 53 -13.75 -3.60 4.12
N GLN A 54 -13.42 -4.88 4.28
CA GLN A 54 -12.04 -5.36 4.18
C GLN A 54 -11.44 -5.08 2.81
N TRP A 55 -12.19 -5.39 1.74
CA TRP A 55 -11.71 -5.18 0.38
C TRP A 55 -11.53 -3.68 0.07
N LEU A 56 -12.48 -2.84 0.47
CA LEU A 56 -12.38 -1.39 0.29
C LEU A 56 -11.22 -0.78 1.06
N LEU A 57 -11.02 -1.18 2.33
CA LEU A 57 -9.87 -0.74 3.12
C LEU A 57 -8.55 -1.16 2.48
N PHE A 58 -8.46 -2.40 2.00
CA PHE A 58 -7.27 -2.90 1.34
C PHE A 58 -6.99 -2.15 0.01
N GLY A 59 -8.01 -1.89 -0.79
CA GLY A 59 -7.90 -1.09 -2.01
C GLY A 59 -7.44 0.34 -1.72
N ALA A 60 -8.01 0.98 -0.70
CA ALA A 60 -7.61 2.32 -0.27
C ALA A 60 -6.14 2.37 0.17
N VAL A 61 -5.70 1.38 0.97
CA VAL A 61 -4.30 1.23 1.35
C VAL A 61 -3.41 1.14 0.13
N PHE A 62 -3.74 0.27 -0.82
CA PHE A 62 -2.88 0.01 -1.98
C PHE A 62 -2.73 1.26 -2.86
N LEU A 63 -3.83 1.96 -3.14
CA LEU A 63 -3.83 3.17 -3.95
C LEU A 63 -3.07 4.33 -3.29
N LEU A 64 -3.23 4.51 -1.98
CA LEU A 64 -2.58 5.60 -1.25
C LEU A 64 -1.10 5.30 -0.95
N ALA A 65 -0.72 4.03 -0.76
CA ALA A 65 0.65 3.62 -0.50
C ALA A 65 1.49 3.48 -1.77
N ALA A 66 0.89 3.30 -2.95
CA ALA A 66 1.61 3.07 -4.20
C ALA A 66 2.61 4.20 -4.54
N SER A 67 2.20 5.46 -4.38
CA SER A 67 3.05 6.63 -4.60
C SER A 67 4.23 6.70 -3.62
N TYR A 68 3.98 6.35 -2.35
CA TYR A 68 5.02 6.27 -1.32
C TYR A 68 5.99 5.11 -1.58
N ALA A 69 5.49 3.95 -2.02
CA ALA A 69 6.33 2.83 -2.42
C ALA A 69 7.21 3.18 -3.63
N LEU A 70 6.66 3.92 -4.59
CA LEU A 70 7.42 4.42 -5.75
C LEU A 70 8.51 5.41 -5.32
N GLN A 71 8.18 6.39 -4.47
CA GLN A 71 9.14 7.37 -3.96
C GLN A 71 10.34 6.70 -3.24
N ASN A 72 10.09 5.61 -2.51
CA ASN A 72 11.11 4.87 -1.80
C ASN A 72 11.78 3.76 -2.64
N ASN A 73 11.48 3.65 -3.93
CA ASN A 73 11.93 2.56 -4.80
C ASN A 73 11.65 1.15 -4.23
N ALA A 74 10.59 1.03 -3.44
CA ALA A 74 10.16 -0.21 -2.78
C ALA A 74 9.18 -1.04 -3.63
N HIS A 75 8.99 -0.67 -4.91
CA HIS A 75 8.21 -1.48 -5.84
C HIS A 75 8.88 -2.84 -6.03
N VAL A 76 8.09 -3.91 -5.84
CA VAL A 76 8.54 -5.28 -6.07
C VAL A 76 8.82 -5.44 -7.57
N ARG A 77 10.10 -5.38 -7.94
CA ARG A 77 10.54 -5.66 -9.31
C ARG A 77 10.61 -7.18 -9.47
N ILE A 78 9.69 -7.74 -10.25
CA ILE A 78 9.74 -9.16 -10.66
C ILE A 78 10.67 -9.25 -11.88
N ASP A 79 11.95 -8.97 -11.66
CA ASP A 79 12.95 -8.97 -12.74
C ASP A 79 13.52 -10.38 -12.93
N VAL A 80 12.70 -11.33 -13.39
CA VAL A 80 13.14 -12.72 -13.68
C VAL A 80 14.12 -12.74 -14.86
N VAL A 81 13.94 -11.85 -15.83
CA VAL A 81 14.83 -11.74 -16.99
C VAL A 81 16.07 -10.91 -16.67
N ALA A 82 15.94 -9.77 -15.97
CA ALA A 82 17.10 -8.94 -15.62
C ALA A 82 18.03 -9.60 -14.59
N SER A 83 17.52 -10.53 -13.78
CA SER A 83 18.36 -11.36 -12.89
C SER A 83 19.21 -12.39 -13.64
N ARG A 84 18.83 -12.76 -14.88
CA ARG A 84 19.60 -13.66 -15.75
C ARG A 84 20.57 -12.94 -16.70
N LEU A 85 20.48 -11.62 -16.81
CA LEU A 85 21.36 -10.82 -17.67
C LEU A 85 22.67 -10.46 -16.97
N SER A 86 23.77 -10.45 -17.73
CA SER A 86 25.10 -10.12 -17.20
C SER A 86 25.15 -8.67 -16.69
N LYS A 87 26.03 -8.39 -15.71
CA LYS A 87 26.23 -7.03 -15.15
C LYS A 87 26.50 -5.95 -16.21
N ARG A 88 26.99 -6.32 -17.39
CA ARG A 88 27.32 -5.40 -18.49
C ARG A 88 26.09 -4.93 -19.29
N THR A 89 24.96 -5.63 -19.19
CA THR A 89 23.70 -5.31 -19.89
C THR A 89 22.67 -4.68 -18.95
N ARG A 90 22.89 -4.78 -17.63
CA ARG A 90 21.97 -4.30 -16.58
C ARG A 90 22.14 -2.82 -16.24
N ASN A 91 23.20 -2.16 -16.73
CA ASN A 91 23.54 -0.76 -16.45
C ASN A 91 23.59 0.05 -17.74
#